data_AF-A0AAP0IAA6-F1
#
_entry.id   AF-A0AAP0IAA6-F1
#
_cell.length_a   1.000
_cell.length_b   1.000
_cell.length_c   1.000
_cell.angle_alpha   90.00
_cell.angle_beta   90.00
_cell.angle_gamma   90.00
#
_symmetry.space_group_name_H-M   'P 1'
#
loop_
_entity.id
_entity.type
_entity.pdbx_description
1 polymer ?
#
loop_
_entity_poly.entity_id
_entity_poly.type
_entity_poly.pdbx_seq_one_letter_code
_entity_poly.pdbx_strand_id
1 'polypeptide(L)'
;MKCKLIDWVVGTHIVAEGEIAIDDPLHVVEGAPIGVGSYMVWVQTTIDHNALIWRTQANMRTIEQALGELIPWPKQHVFIPNT
;
A
#
# COMPACT_ATOMS: atom_id res chain seq x y z
N MET A 1 -1.73 11.62 4.67
CA MET A 1 -0.25 11.85 4.73
C MET A 1 0.37 11.26 3.48
N LYS A 2 1.05 12.07 2.65
CA LYS A 2 1.63 11.59 1.38
C LYS A 2 2.75 10.58 1.62
N CYS A 3 2.82 9.56 0.77
CA CYS A 3 3.80 8.49 0.87
C CYS A 3 4.13 7.89 -0.50
N LYS A 4 5.24 7.15 -0.55
CA LYS A 4 5.66 6.33 -1.68
C LYS A 4 5.73 4.88 -1.25
N LEU A 5 5.20 4.00 -2.08
CA LEU A 5 5.23 2.56 -1.87
C LEU A 5 6.49 1.98 -2.49
N ILE A 6 7.33 1.34 -1.69
CA ILE A 6 8.49 0.58 -2.14
C ILE A 6 8.01 -0.84 -2.49
N ASP A 7 8.52 -1.42 -3.57
CA ASP A 7 8.28 -2.82 -3.94
C ASP A 7 8.55 -3.72 -2.73
N TRP A 8 7.53 -4.44 -2.25
CA TRP A 8 7.65 -5.27 -1.06
C TRP A 8 8.34 -6.62 -1.34
N VAL A 9 8.44 -7.03 -2.61
CA VAL A 9 9.10 -8.27 -3.05
C VAL A 9 10.60 -8.05 -3.17
N VAL A 10 11.01 -6.98 -3.86
CA VAL A 10 12.44 -6.71 -4.16
C VAL A 10 13.03 -5.66 -3.21
N GLY A 11 12.23 -4.70 -2.72
CA GLY A 11 12.65 -3.72 -1.73
C GLY A 11 13.42 -2.51 -2.27
N THR A 12 13.63 -2.39 -3.58
CA THR A 12 14.63 -1.44 -4.13
C THR A 12 14.06 -0.25 -4.88
N HIS A 13 12.82 -0.31 -5.37
CA HIS A 13 12.25 0.76 -6.19
C HIS A 13 10.84 1.15 -5.76
N ILE A 14 10.42 2.35 -6.15
CA ILE A 14 9.08 2.86 -5.89
C ILE A 14 8.13 2.29 -6.95
N VAL A 15 7.01 1.73 -6.49
CA VAL A 15 5.98 1.14 -7.35
C VAL A 15 4.74 2.03 -7.48
N ALA A 16 4.47 2.88 -6.48
CA ALA A 16 3.34 3.80 -6.49
C ALA A 16 3.53 4.98 -5.53
N GLU A 17 2.71 6.02 -5.72
CA GLU A 17 2.52 7.10 -4.75
C GLU A 17 1.08 7.09 -4.23
N GLY A 18 0.91 7.50 -2.98
CA GLY A 18 -0.39 7.47 -2.34
C GLY A 18 -0.45 8.27 -1.05
N GLU A 19 -1.53 8.06 -0.32
CA GLU A 19 -1.75 8.64 1.00
C GLU A 19 -2.06 7.58 2.03
N ILE A 20 -1.35 7.62 3.16
CA ILE A 20 -1.72 6.84 4.34
C ILE A 20 -3.07 7.39 4.83
N ALA A 21 -4.08 6.52 4.79
CA ALA A 21 -5.44 6.80 5.24
C ALA A 21 -5.69 6.23 6.65
N ILE A 22 -5.10 5.07 6.97
CA ILE A 22 -5.32 4.38 8.25
C ILE A 22 -3.99 3.86 8.81
N ASP A 23 -3.75 4.12 10.10
CA ASP A 23 -2.60 3.64 10.89
C ASP A 23 -3.03 3.06 12.26
N ASP A 24 -4.23 2.48 12.32
CA ASP A 24 -4.69 1.77 13.52
C ASP A 24 -4.61 0.26 13.27
N PRO A 25 -3.74 -0.49 13.98
CA PRO A 25 -3.62 -1.94 13.80
C PRO A 25 -4.88 -2.72 14.19
N LEU A 26 -5.77 -2.14 14.99
CA LEU A 26 -7.04 -2.76 15.40
C LEU A 26 -8.19 -2.44 14.44
N HIS A 27 -8.01 -1.49 13.52
CA HIS A 27 -9.03 -1.15 12.54
C HIS A 27 -9.28 -2.35 11.61
N VAL A 28 -10.56 -2.66 11.40
CA VAL A 28 -11.03 -3.86 10.70
C VAL A 28 -11.40 -3.51 9.26
N VAL A 29 -10.78 -4.20 8.31
CA VAL A 29 -11.08 -4.13 6.87
C VAL A 29 -11.52 -5.52 6.42
N GLU A 30 -12.67 -5.61 5.75
CA GLU A 30 -13.25 -6.87 5.26
C GLU A 30 -13.35 -7.98 6.34
N GLY A 31 -13.61 -7.59 7.59
CA GLY A 31 -13.79 -8.53 8.71
C GLY A 31 -12.50 -8.98 9.40
N ALA A 32 -11.32 -8.51 8.97
CA ALA A 32 -10.04 -8.77 9.63
C ALA A 32 -9.33 -7.46 10.06
N PRO A 33 -8.64 -7.43 11.21
CA PRO A 33 -7.77 -6.31 11.56
C PRO A 33 -6.65 -6.12 10.53
N ILE A 34 -6.30 -4.87 10.24
CA ILE A 34 -5.15 -4.54 9.36
C ILE A 34 -3.86 -5.18 9.88
N GLY A 35 -3.68 -5.14 11.21
CA GLY A 35 -2.55 -5.73 11.92
C GLY A 35 -1.37 -4.79 12.09
N VAL A 36 -0.52 -5.12 13.07
CA VAL A 36 0.69 -4.35 13.39
C VAL A 36 1.62 -4.28 12.18
N GLY A 37 2.26 -3.11 11.97
CA GLY A 37 3.25 -2.94 10.91
C GLY A 37 2.67 -2.75 9.51
N SER A 38 1.37 -2.46 9.40
CA SER A 38 0.71 -2.20 8.12
C SER A 38 0.02 -0.83 8.13
N TYR A 39 0.06 -0.13 7.00
CA TYR A 39 -0.79 1.02 6.71
C TYR A 39 -1.91 0.58 5.76
N MET A 40 -3.04 1.30 5.79
CA MET A 40 -3.92 1.35 4.61
C MET A 40 -3.58 2.60 3.81
N VAL A 41 -3.24 2.39 2.55
CA VAL A 41 -2.79 3.44 1.63
C VAL A 41 -3.79 3.57 0.50
N TRP A 42 -4.24 4.80 0.27
CA TRP A 42 -5.00 5.14 -0.91
C TRP A 42 -4.05 5.43 -2.07
N VAL A 43 -4.08 4.59 -3.10
CA VAL A 43 -3.16 4.70 -4.24
C VAL A 43 -3.62 5.82 -5.17
N GLN A 44 -2.75 6.80 -5.38
CA GLN A 44 -3.04 7.98 -6.20
C GLN A 44 -2.36 7.93 -7.57
N THR A 45 -1.21 7.26 -7.66
CA THR A 45 -0.42 7.19 -8.89
C THR A 45 0.34 5.88 -8.96
N THR A 46 0.37 5.28 -10.14
CA THR A 46 1.10 4.05 -10.45
C THR A 46 2.43 4.41 -11.10
N ILE A 47 3.52 3.76 -10.68
CA ILE A 47 4.86 3.93 -11.26
C ILE A 47 5.30 2.63 -11.93
N ASP A 48 5.14 1.50 -11.23
CA ASP A 48 5.34 0.16 -11.79
C ASP A 48 3.98 -0.55 -11.85
N HIS A 49 3.41 -0.63 -13.04
CA HIS A 49 2.05 -1.12 -13.26
C HIS A 49 1.92 -2.62 -12.94
N ASN A 50 2.99 -3.38 -13.12
CA ASN A 50 3.00 -4.83 -12.97
C ASN A 50 3.43 -5.29 -11.57
N ALA A 51 3.92 -4.37 -10.73
CA ALA A 51 4.30 -4.69 -9.36
C ALA A 51 3.11 -5.27 -8.58
N LEU A 52 3.39 -6.29 -7.76
CA LEU A 52 2.36 -6.99 -6.99
C LEU A 52 1.93 -6.19 -5.76
N ILE A 53 0.67 -6.32 -5.37
CA ILE A 53 0.22 -5.84 -4.06
C ILE A 53 0.60 -6.83 -2.95
N TRP A 54 0.92 -6.33 -1.75
CA TRP A 54 1.48 -7.14 -0.65
C TRP A 54 0.55 -8.23 -0.13
N ARG A 55 -0.73 -7.90 0.04
CA ARG A 55 -1.78 -8.86 0.43
C ARG A 55 -2.83 -8.87 -0.66
N THR A 56 -2.65 -9.74 -1.65
CA THR A 56 -3.56 -9.86 -2.79
C THR A 56 -5.00 -10.08 -2.34
N GLN A 57 -5.91 -9.34 -2.95
CA GLN A 57 -7.35 -9.54 -2.79
C GLN A 57 -7.87 -10.43 -3.92
N ALA A 58 -9.08 -10.95 -3.80
CA ALA A 58 -9.64 -11.89 -4.78
C ALA A 58 -9.72 -11.31 -6.21
N ASN A 59 -9.92 -10.00 -6.32
CA ASN A 59 -10.10 -9.25 -7.58
C ASN A 59 -8.88 -8.42 -8.01
N MET A 60 -7.84 -8.32 -7.18
CA MET A 60 -6.74 -7.37 -7.39
C MET A 60 -5.38 -7.97 -7.02
N ARG A 61 -4.41 -7.83 -7.92
CA ARG A 61 -3.06 -8.40 -7.78
C ARG A 61 -1.94 -7.40 -8.05
N THR A 62 -2.18 -6.41 -8.89
CA THR A 62 -1.14 -5.47 -9.36
C THR A 62 -1.40 -4.04 -8.88
N ILE A 63 -0.36 -3.22 -8.84
CA ILE A 63 -0.45 -1.79 -8.53
C ILE A 63 -1.35 -1.03 -9.53
N GLU A 64 -1.37 -1.42 -10.82
CA GLU A 64 -2.28 -0.82 -11.81
C GLU A 64 -3.75 -0.96 -11.40
N GLN A 65 -4.16 -2.17 -11.02
CA GLN A 65 -5.51 -2.47 -10.52
C GLN A 65 -5.82 -1.76 -9.21
N ALA A 66 -4.80 -1.37 -8.43
CA ALA A 66 -4.95 -0.68 -7.16
C ALA A 66 -5.14 0.83 -7.30
N LEU A 67 -5.01 1.41 -8.50
CA LEU A 67 -5.20 2.83 -8.71
C LEU A 67 -6.60 3.28 -8.27
N GLY A 68 -6.67 4.23 -7.33
CA GLY A 68 -7.92 4.73 -6.76
C GLY A 68 -8.47 3.89 -5.60
N GLU A 69 -7.86 2.75 -5.29
CA GLU A 69 -8.28 1.82 -4.24
C GLU A 69 -7.47 1.99 -2.95
N LEU A 70 -8.03 1.46 -1.86
CA LEU A 70 -7.37 1.40 -0.56
C LEU A 70 -6.74 0.01 -0.35
N ILE A 71 -5.41 -0.04 -0.26
CA ILE A 71 -4.67 -1.30 -0.11
C ILE A 71 -3.84 -1.35 1.17
N PRO A 72 -3.68 -2.53 1.79
CA PRO A 72 -2.71 -2.70 2.86
C PRO A 72 -1.28 -2.66 2.30
N TRP A 73 -0.40 -1.90 2.96
CA TRP A 73 1.03 -1.88 2.64
C TRP A 73 1.89 -2.01 3.90
N PRO A 74 3.02 -2.75 3.86
CA PRO A 74 3.86 -2.91 5.03
C PRO A 74 4.61 -1.60 5.33
N LYS A 75 4.59 -1.13 6.58
CA LYS A 75 5.21 0.14 6.99
C LYS A 75 6.70 0.23 6.60
N GLN A 76 7.43 -0.88 6.69
CA GLN A 76 8.85 -0.93 6.34
C GLN A 76 9.13 -0.72 4.84
N HIS A 77 8.10 -0.85 3.99
CA HIS A 77 8.16 -0.57 2.55
C HIS A 77 7.36 0.69 2.20
N VAL A 78 7.20 1.61 3.15
CA VAL A 78 6.62 2.93 2.90
C VAL A 78 7.67 3.99 3.19
N PHE A 79 7.90 4.84 2.19
CA PHE A 79 8.70 6.06 2.37
C PHE A 79 7.76 7.26 2.52
N ILE A 80 7.90 7.99 3.62
CA ILE A 80 7.19 9.25 3.85
C ILE A 80 8.21 10.36 3.57
N PRO A 81 8.06 11.14 2.49
CA PRO A 81 8.94 12.28 2.23
C PRO A 81 8.84 13.25 3.41
N ASN A 82 9.98 13.69 3.95
CA ASN A 82 9.99 14.79 4.91
C ASN A 82 9.42 16.04 4.18
N THR A 83 8.31 16.57 4.69
CA THR A 83 7.73 17.86 4.26
C THR A 83 8.71 19.01 4.35
#